data_AF-A0A3B9EYV9-F1
#
_entry.id   AF-A0A3B9EYV9-F1
#
_cell.length_a   1.000
_cell.length_b   1.000
_cell.length_c   1.000
_cell.angle_alpha   90.00
_cell.angle_beta   90.00
_cell.angle_gamma   90.00
#
_symmetry.space_group_name_H-M   'P 1'
#
loop_
_entity.id
_entity.type
_entity.pdbx_description
1 polymer ?
#
loop_
_entity_poly.entity_id
_entity_poly.type
_entity_poly.pdbx_seq_one_letter_code
_entity_poly.pdbx_strand_id
1 'polypeptide(L)' 'STHGQHNRLRAPGSIGAGSDPSRVFKGMKMAGRMGGARTMIENLRVIKVDKENNLLVVKGSVPGAKNSYVIITK' A
#
# COMPACT_ATOMS: atom_id res chain seq x y z
N SER A 1 -15.56 22.81 1.27
CA SER A 1 -16.59 22.24 0.38
C SER A 1 -17.51 23.30 -0.20
N THR A 2 -17.88 24.33 0.56
CA THR A 2 -18.94 25.29 0.16
C THR A 2 -18.45 26.71 -0.12
N HIS A 3 -17.42 27.22 0.54
CA HIS A 3 -16.98 28.62 0.35
C HIS A 3 -16.15 28.82 -0.93
N GLY A 4 -16.83 28.89 -2.08
CA GLY A 4 -16.20 29.19 -3.39
C GLY A 4 -15.39 28.03 -3.99
N GLN A 5 -15.51 26.83 -3.42
CA GLN A 5 -14.90 25.64 -4.00
C GLN A 5 -15.70 25.20 -5.23
N HIS A 6 -15.08 25.23 -6.40
CA HIS A 6 -15.71 24.79 -7.64
C HIS A 6 -15.54 23.28 -7.85
N ASN A 7 -14.36 22.82 -8.26
CA ASN A 7 -14.12 21.42 -8.66
C ASN A 7 -12.80 20.82 -8.13
N ARG A 8 -12.12 21.48 -7.18
CA ARG A 8 -10.79 21.07 -6.70
C ARG A 8 -10.80 20.37 -5.35
N LEU A 9 -11.94 19.83 -4.92
CA LEU A 9 -12.12 19.24 -3.58
C LEU A 9 -11.07 18.17 -3.23
N ARG A 10 -10.64 17.37 -4.21
CA ARG A 10 -9.61 16.33 -4.05
C ARG A 10 -8.45 16.49 -5.05
N ALA A 11 -8.24 17.71 -5.56
CA ALA A 11 -7.14 17.97 -6.49
C ALA A 11 -5.79 17.88 -5.76
N PRO A 12 -4.71 17.45 -6.43
CA PRO A 12 -3.39 17.30 -5.81
C PRO A 12 -2.75 18.63 -5.39
N GLY A 13 -3.23 19.76 -5.92
CA GLY A 13 -2.64 21.08 -5.66
C GLY A 13 -1.38 21.31 -6.47
N SER A 14 -0.42 22.05 -5.89
CA SER A 14 0.86 22.34 -6.54
C SER A 14 1.77 21.11 -6.58
N ILE A 15 2.54 20.97 -7.66
CA ILE A 15 3.48 19.86 -7.91
C ILE A 15 4.93 20.32 -8.10
N GLY A 16 5.22 21.60 -7.85
CA GLY A 16 6.54 22.20 -8.04
C GLY A 16 6.63 23.63 -7.52
N ALA A 17 7.86 24.15 -7.47
CA ALA A 17 8.16 25.56 -7.20
C ALA A 17 8.31 26.34 -8.53
N GLY A 18 8.52 27.65 -8.43
CA GLY A 18 8.71 28.56 -9.58
C GLY A 18 10.04 28.35 -10.32
N SER A 19 10.76 29.44 -10.59
CA SER A 19 11.93 29.44 -11.49
C SER A 19 13.03 28.45 -11.10
N ASP A 20 13.28 28.23 -9.82
CA ASP A 20 14.16 27.17 -9.35
C ASP A 20 13.33 26.16 -8.54
N PRO A 21 13.20 24.89 -8.97
CA PRO A 21 13.97 24.16 -9.99
C PRO A 21 13.33 24.10 -11.40
N SER A 22 12.26 24.85 -11.69
CA SER A 22 11.50 24.83 -12.98
C SER A 22 11.10 23.45 -13.51
N ARG A 23 11.03 22.44 -12.65
CA ARG A 23 10.65 21.07 -13.01
C ARG A 23 9.98 20.37 -11.84
N VAL A 24 9.19 19.35 -12.15
CA VAL A 24 8.69 18.42 -11.14
C VAL A 24 9.84 17.49 -10.73
N PHE A 25 10.06 17.34 -9.42
CA PHE A 25 11.04 16.40 -8.91
C PHE A 25 10.64 14.95 -9.20
N LYS A 26 11.62 14.10 -9.55
CA LYS A 26 11.40 12.67 -9.71
C LYS A 26 10.94 12.07 -8.37
N GLY A 27 9.95 11.17 -8.42
CA GLY A 27 9.35 10.58 -7.22
C GLY A 27 8.27 11.42 -6.54
N MET A 28 7.86 12.55 -7.14
CA MET A 28 6.68 13.30 -6.67
C MET A 28 5.45 12.38 -6.61
N LYS A 29 4.77 12.37 -5.46
CA LYS A 29 3.60 11.51 -5.24
C LYS A 29 2.42 12.02 -6.09
N MET A 30 1.99 11.21 -7.04
CA MET A 30 0.86 11.50 -7.93
C MET A 30 -0.11 10.31 -7.97
N ALA A 31 -1.27 10.51 -8.61
CA ALA A 31 -2.21 9.43 -8.84
C ALA A 31 -1.58 8.32 -9.68
N GLY A 32 -1.95 7.08 -9.40
CA GLY A 32 -1.42 5.90 -10.07
C GLY A 32 -2.12 4.64 -9.59
N ARG A 33 -1.70 3.48 -10.10
CA ARG A 33 -2.23 2.19 -9.66
C ARG A 33 -1.79 1.91 -8.22
N MET A 34 -2.76 1.75 -7.32
CA MET A 34 -2.52 1.29 -5.96
C MET A 34 -2.80 -0.22 -5.86
N GLY A 35 -2.00 -0.92 -5.04
CA GLY A 35 -2.14 -2.36 -4.82
C GLY A 35 -1.49 -3.22 -5.90
N GLY A 36 -1.51 -4.54 -5.69
CA GLY A 36 -0.88 -5.52 -6.59
C GLY A 36 0.66 -5.58 -6.49
N ALA A 37 1.26 -4.77 -5.62
CA ALA A 37 2.69 -4.88 -5.30
C ALA A 37 2.95 -6.06 -4.37
N ARG A 38 4.05 -6.78 -4.62
CA ARG A 38 4.53 -7.84 -3.72
C ARG A 38 5.04 -7.19 -2.43
N THR A 39 4.39 -7.51 -1.31
CA THR A 39 4.72 -6.97 0.01
C THR A 39 4.97 -8.12 0.98
N MET A 40 5.91 -7.93 1.91
CA MET A 40 6.20 -8.88 2.99
C MET A 40 5.83 -8.23 4.32
N ILE A 41 5.18 -8.99 5.20
CA ILE A 41 4.96 -8.60 6.59
C ILE A 41 5.93 -9.42 7.43
N GLU A 42 6.81 -8.74 8.14
CA GLU A 42 7.88 -9.36 8.90
C GLU A 42 7.43 -9.74 10.31
N ASN A 43 8.06 -10.76 10.89
CA ASN A 43 7.94 -11.14 12.29
C ASN A 43 6.51 -11.45 12.77
N LEU A 44 5.65 -12.00 11.90
CA LEU A 44 4.34 -12.52 12.31
C LEU A 44 4.51 -13.72 13.24
N ARG A 45 3.82 -13.69 14.39
CA ARG A 45 3.86 -14.79 15.35
C ARG A 45 2.99 -15.95 14.88
N VAL A 46 3.58 -17.13 14.78
CA VAL A 46 2.85 -18.40 14.59
C VAL A 46 2.19 -18.79 15.91
N ILE A 47 0.87 -18.97 15.91
CA ILE A 47 0.09 -19.36 17.09
C ILE A 47 -0.03 -20.89 17.17
N LYS A 48 -0.35 -21.54 16.04
CA LYS A 48 -0.59 -22.98 15.98
C LYS A 48 -0.12 -23.53 14.64
N VAL A 49 0.46 -24.74 14.69
CA VAL A 49 0.79 -25.55 13.52
C VAL A 49 -0.01 -26.85 13.64
N ASP A 50 -0.93 -27.08 12.70
CA ASP A 50 -1.72 -28.31 12.61
C ASP A 50 -1.26 -29.09 11.38
N LYS A 51 -0.49 -30.14 11.62
CA LYS A 51 0.10 -30.98 10.57
C LYS A 51 -0.90 -31.92 9.92
N GLU A 52 -1.98 -32.28 10.62
CA GLU A 52 -2.99 -33.21 10.11
C GLU A 52 -3.85 -32.53 9.05
N ASN A 53 -4.24 -31.28 9.32
CA ASN A 53 -5.07 -30.49 8.41
C ASN A 53 -4.26 -29.59 7.45
N ASN A 54 -2.93 -29.63 7.52
CA ASN A 54 -2.01 -28.73 6.79
C ASN A 54 -2.32 -27.23 7.01
N LEU A 55 -2.65 -26.87 8.25
CA LEU A 55 -3.02 -25.50 8.61
C LEU A 55 -1.92 -24.82 9.43
N LEU A 56 -1.61 -23.58 9.06
CA LEU A 56 -0.75 -22.67 9.82
C LEU A 56 -1.56 -21.47 10.29
N VAL A 57 -1.66 -21.29 11.61
CA VAL A 57 -2.39 -20.17 12.21
C VAL A 57 -1.40 -19.09 12.61
N VAL A 58 -1.53 -17.91 12.01
CA VAL A 58 -0.68 -16.74 12.26
C VAL A 58 -1.46 -15.64 12.97
N LYS A 59 -0.77 -14.91 13.87
CA LYS A 59 -1.33 -13.72 14.53
C LYS A 59 -1.10 -12.50 13.64
N GLY A 60 -2.11 -12.07 12.89
CA GLY A 60 -2.08 -10.83 12.13
C GLY A 60 -2.76 -10.93 10.78
N SER A 61 -2.48 -9.96 9.92
CA SER A 61 -2.99 -9.92 8.55
C SER A 61 -1.94 -10.46 7.58
N VAL A 62 -2.40 -11.04 6.46
CA VAL A 62 -1.56 -11.55 5.37
C VAL A 62 -1.90 -10.76 4.11
N PRO A 63 -0.91 -10.25 3.35
CA PRO A 63 -1.19 -9.46 2.16
C PRO A 63 -1.78 -10.34 1.04
N GLY A 64 -2.80 -9.83 0.36
CA GLY A 64 -3.47 -10.51 -0.74
C GLY A 64 -4.94 -10.83 -0.45
N ALA A 65 -5.63 -11.32 -1.47
CA ALA A 65 -7.01 -11.80 -1.33
C ALA A 65 -7.04 -13.22 -0.73
N LYS A 66 -8.21 -13.66 -0.27
CA LYS A 66 -8.42 -15.07 0.13
C LYS A 66 -8.03 -16.00 -1.03
N ASN A 67 -7.44 -17.14 -0.71
CA ASN A 67 -6.94 -18.13 -1.67
C ASN A 67 -5.77 -17.65 -2.57
N SER A 68 -5.08 -16.56 -2.21
CA SER A 68 -3.83 -16.17 -2.88
C SER A 68 -2.65 -17.02 -2.40
N TYR A 69 -1.67 -17.23 -3.29
CA TYR A 69 -0.40 -17.84 -2.90
C TYR A 69 0.42 -16.88 -2.04
N VAL A 70 1.08 -17.44 -1.03
CA VAL A 70 1.96 -16.72 -0.12
C VAL A 70 3.26 -17.49 0.06
N ILE A 71 4.35 -16.76 0.29
CA ILE A 71 5.67 -17.35 0.56
C ILE A 71 5.99 -17.04 2.02
N ILE A 72 6.28 -18.08 2.79
CA ILE A 72 6.63 -17.97 4.20
C ILE A 72 8.14 -18.21 4.33
N THR A 73 8.83 -17.29 4.99
CA THR A 73 10.26 -17.38 5.29
C THR A 73 10.46 -17.39 6.80
N LYS A 74 11.53 -18.05 7.26
CA LYS A 74 11.90 -18.17 8.67
C LYS A 74 13.02 -17.19 9.01
#